data_AF-A0A1S8JK16-F1
#
_entry.id   AF-A0A1S8JK16-F1
#
_cell.length_a   1.000
_cell.length_b   1.000
_cell.length_c   1.000
_cell.angle_alpha   90.00
_cell.angle_beta   90.00
_cell.angle_gamma   90.00
#
_symmetry.space_group_name_H-M   'P 1'
#
loop_
_entity.id
_entity.type
_entity.pdbx_description
1 polymer ?
#
loop_
_entity_poly.entity_id
_entity_poly.type
_entity_poly.pdbx_seq_one_letter_code
_entity_poly.pdbx_strand_id
1 'polypeptide(L)' 'QTHQKVLEDILSFAAQGGYDVLELSYSPITGGEGNIEFLAHLRKVPESGTINSAINMAEVVSNAHEQFDHK' A
#
# COMPACT_ATOMS: atom_id res chain seq x y z
N GLN A 1 3.91 -7.86 9.61
CA GLN A 1 3.81 -6.77 10.63
C GLN A 1 4.54 -5.50 10.20
N THR A 2 5.80 -5.58 9.75
CA THR A 2 6.55 -4.40 9.24
C THR A 2 5.91 -3.74 8.01
N HIS A 3 5.52 -4.52 6.99
CA HIS A 3 4.91 -3.97 5.77
C HIS A 3 3.62 -3.19 6.03
N GLN A 4 2.75 -3.67 6.91
CA GLN A 4 1.51 -2.98 7.25
C GLN A 4 1.78 -1.61 7.86
N LYS A 5 2.72 -1.51 8.80
CA LYS A 5 3.06 -0.22 9.42
C LYS A 5 3.63 0.77 8.41
N VAL A 6 4.51 0.30 7.51
CA VAL A 6 5.06 1.14 6.44
C VAL A 6 3.95 1.66 5.52
N LEU A 7 2.96 0.83 5.19
CA LEU A 7 1.81 1.24 4.39
C LEU A 7 0.93 2.26 5.12
N GLU A 8 0.62 2.05 6.39
CA GLU A 8 -0.14 3.00 7.20
C GLU A 8 0.53 4.38 7.23
N ASP A 9 1.85 4.41 7.43
CA ASP A 9 2.65 5.65 7.48
C ASP A 9 2.67 6.35 6.11
N ILE A 10 2.98 5.64 5.02
CA ILE A 10 3.11 6.21 3.68
C ILE A 10 1.77 6.67 3.11
N LEU A 11 0.70 5.88 3.30
CA LEU A 11 -0.62 6.25 2.79
C LEU A 11 -1.21 7.44 3.56
N SER A 12 -0.97 7.51 4.87
CA SER A 12 -1.34 8.68 5.67
C SER A 12 -0.55 9.93 5.24
N PHE A 13 0.75 9.78 4.97
CA PHE A 13 1.58 10.86 4.43
C PHE A 13 1.08 11.34 3.06
N ALA A 14 0.75 10.43 2.15
CA ALA A 14 0.20 10.77 0.84
C ALA A 14 -1.14 11.52 0.94
N ALA A 15 -2.04 11.05 1.82
CA ALA A 15 -3.31 11.73 2.10
C ALA A 15 -3.10 13.16 2.61
N GLN A 16 -2.22 13.34 3.60
CA GLN A 16 -1.88 14.67 4.11
C GLN A 16 -1.22 15.57 3.06
N GLY A 17 -0.45 14.98 2.14
CA GLY A 17 0.22 15.65 1.02
C GLY A 17 -0.70 15.99 -0.17
N GLY A 18 -2.01 15.75 -0.05
CA GLY A 18 -3.00 16.08 -1.06
C GLY A 18 -3.15 15.05 -2.17
N TYR A 19 -3.14 13.78 -1.79
CA TYR A 19 -3.48 12.67 -2.67
C TYR A 19 -4.58 11.82 -2.06
N ASP A 20 -5.66 11.60 -2.81
CA ASP A 20 -6.56 10.50 -2.50
C ASP A 20 -5.85 9.18 -2.77
N VAL A 21 -5.94 8.25 -1.82
CA VAL A 21 -5.51 6.86 -2.00
C VAL A 21 -6.73 6.07 -2.46
N LEU A 22 -6.80 5.80 -3.76
CA LEU A 22 -7.95 5.16 -4.39
C LEU A 22 -7.92 3.64 -4.23
N GLU A 23 -6.75 3.03 -4.42
CA GLU A 23 -6.55 1.59 -4.34
C GLU A 23 -5.16 1.26 -3.80
N LEU A 24 -5.03 0.06 -3.25
CA LEU A 24 -3.78 -0.52 -2.80
C LEU A 24 -3.72 -1.99 -3.24
N SER A 25 -2.59 -2.40 -3.79
CA SER A 25 -2.29 -3.78 -4.17
C SER A 25 -0.80 -4.07 -3.92
N TYR A 26 -0.36 -5.27 -4.29
CA TYR A 26 1.04 -5.68 -4.23
C TYR A 26 1.57 -6.01 -5.65
N SER A 27 2.87 -5.86 -5.84
CA SER A 27 3.53 -6.18 -7.10
C SER A 27 3.51 -7.71 -7.34
N PRO A 28 3.28 -8.17 -8.59
CA PRO A 28 3.35 -9.59 -8.91
C PRO A 28 4.77 -10.17 -8.83
N ILE A 29 5.79 -9.30 -8.74
CA ILE A 29 7.20 -9.66 -8.58
C ILE A 29 7.79 -8.98 -7.34
N THR A 30 8.77 -9.60 -6.72
CA THR A 30 9.54 -8.98 -5.63
C THR A 30 10.56 -8.00 -6.20
N GLY A 31 10.88 -6.97 -5.41
CA GLY A 31 11.99 -6.06 -5.69
C GLY A 31 13.36 -6.69 -5.45
N GLY A 32 14.38 -5.83 -5.36
CA GLY A 32 15.75 -6.25 -5.02
C GLY A 32 15.80 -7.03 -3.71
N GLU A 33 16.66 -8.05 -3.66
CA GLU A 33 16.85 -8.92 -2.48
C GLU A 33 15.59 -9.67 -1.99
N GLY A 34 14.53 -9.73 -2.80
CA GLY A 34 13.30 -10.44 -2.45
C GLY A 34 12.29 -9.60 -1.65
N ASN A 35 12.48 -8.28 -1.58
CA ASN A 35 11.53 -7.41 -0.88
C ASN A 35 10.15 -7.41 -1.55
N ILE A 36 9.08 -7.53 -0.76
CA ILE A 36 7.71 -7.41 -1.24
C ILE A 36 7.43 -5.93 -1.53
N GLU A 37 6.99 -5.64 -2.75
CA GLU A 37 6.67 -4.28 -3.19
C GLU A 37 5.15 -4.08 -3.25
N PHE A 38 4.71 -2.86 -2.91
CA PHE A 38 3.30 -2.47 -2.91
C PHE A 38 3.02 -1.38 -3.93
N LEU A 39 1.81 -1.39 -4.48
CA LEU A 39 1.34 -0.47 -5.51
C LEU A 39 0.16 0.31 -4.97
N ALA A 40 0.28 1.63 -4.92
CA ALA A 40 -0.80 2.54 -4.52
C ALA A 40 -1.28 3.38 -5.70
N HIS A 41 -2.59 3.41 -5.91
CA HIS A 41 -3.21 4.29 -6.90
C HIS A 41 -3.56 5.63 -6.24
N LEU A 42 -2.81 6.67 -6.59
CA LEU A 42 -2.94 8.01 -6.02
C LEU A 42 -3.58 8.99 -7.00
N ARG A 43 -4.49 9.83 -6.53
CA ARG A 43 -5.06 10.95 -7.28
C ARG A 43 -4.80 12.26 -6.58
N LYS A 44 -4.13 13.20 -7.25
CA LYS A 44 -3.86 14.53 -6.71
C LYS A 44 -5.16 15.31 -6.48
N VAL A 45 -5.25 15.98 -5.34
CA VAL A 45 -6.36 16.86 -4.94
C VAL A 45 -5.84 18.22 -4.45
N PRO A 46 -6.67 19.28 -4.39
CA PRO A 46 -6.23 20.63 -4.02
C PRO A 46 -5.89 20.80 -2.54
N GLU A 47 -6.50 20.00 -1.67
CA GLU A 47 -6.33 20.04 -0.20
C GLU A 47 -5.84 18.68 0.31
N SER A 48 -6.07 18.32 1.56
CA SER A 48 -5.80 16.97 2.07
C SER A 48 -6.68 15.94 1.36
N GLY A 49 -6.06 14.85 0.92
CA GLY A 49 -6.74 13.70 0.35
C GLY A 49 -7.26 12.76 1.43
N THR A 50 -7.96 11.73 0.97
CA THR A 50 -8.56 10.70 1.81
C THR A 50 -8.05 9.31 1.42
N ILE A 51 -8.05 8.39 2.39
CA ILE A 51 -7.79 6.97 2.11
C ILE A 51 -9.14 6.30 1.87
N ASN A 52 -9.30 5.63 0.73
CA ASN A 52 -10.50 4.88 0.42
C ASN A 52 -10.77 3.82 1.51
N SER A 53 -11.91 3.90 2.17
CA SER A 53 -12.30 3.00 3.27
C SER A 53 -12.50 1.55 2.84
N ALA A 54 -12.62 1.28 1.53
CA ALA A 54 -12.65 -0.08 1.00
C ALA A 54 -11.26 -0.76 0.99
N ILE A 55 -10.17 -0.01 1.19
CA ILE A 55 -8.82 -0.58 1.23
C ILE A 55 -8.61 -1.35 2.54
N ASN A 56 -8.44 -2.66 2.42
CA ASN A 56 -8.04 -3.52 3.52
C ASN A 56 -6.54 -3.81 3.48
N MET A 57 -5.74 -2.96 4.15
CA MET A 57 -4.27 -3.07 4.14
C MET A 57 -3.79 -4.41 4.71
N ALA A 58 -4.45 -4.93 5.74
CA ALA A 58 -4.08 -6.19 6.38
C ALA A 58 -4.24 -7.37 5.42
N GLU A 59 -5.33 -7.39 4.65
CA GLU A 59 -5.58 -8.41 3.63
C GLU A 59 -4.59 -8.32 2.47
N VAL A 60 -4.30 -7.12 1.96
CA VAL A 60 -3.31 -6.93 0.90
C VAL A 60 -1.93 -7.42 1.34
N VAL A 61 -1.53 -7.12 2.57
CA VAL A 61 -0.26 -7.58 3.15
C VAL A 61 -0.27 -9.10 3.35
N SER A 62 -1.36 -9.68 3.83
CA SER A 62 -1.50 -11.14 3.99
C SER A 62 -1.35 -11.87 2.66
N ASN A 63 -2.09 -11.44 1.63
CA ASN A 63 -2.07 -12.03 0.31
C ASN A 63 -0.68 -11.94 -0.34
N ALA A 64 0.02 -10.81 -0.16
CA ALA A 64 1.39 -10.65 -0.65
C ALA A 64 2.37 -11.61 0.05
N HIS A 65 2.28 -11.74 1.38
CA HIS A 65 3.09 -12.70 2.13
C HIS A 65 2.79 -14.14 1.70
N GLU A 66 1.52 -14.53 1.56
CA GLU A 66 1.15 -15.88 1.11
C GLU A 66 1.74 -16.22 -0.26
N GLN A 67 1.78 -15.25 -1.19
CA GLN A 67 2.33 -15.46 -2.53
C GLN A 67 3.86 -15.66 -2.54
N PHE A 68 4.60 -15.02 -1.63
CA PHE A 68 6.07 -15.00 -1.67
C PHE A 68 6.75 -15.80 -0.56
N ASP A 69 6.08 -16.09 0.56
CA ASP A 69 6.62 -16.90 1.68
C ASP A 69 6.66 -18.41 1.36
N HIS A 70 6.00 -18.85 0.28
CA HIS A 70 6.01 -20.26 -0.19
C HIS A 70 7.10 -20.56 -1.25
N LYS A 71 8.13 -19.71 -1.37
CA LYS A 71 9.27 -19.94 -2.27
C LYS A 71 10.55 -20.33 -1.54
#